data_AF-A0A2K2D0E2-F1
#
_entry.id   AF-A0A2K2D0E2-F1
#
_cell.length_a   1.000
_cell.length_b   1.000
_cell.length_c   1.000
_cell.angle_alpha   90.00
_cell.angle_beta   90.00
_cell.angle_gamma   90.00
#
_symmetry.space_group_name_H-M   'P 1'
#
loop_
_entity.id
_entity.type
_entity.pdbx_description
1 polymer ?
#
loop_
_entity_poly.entity_id
_entity_poly.type
_entity_poly.pdbx_seq_one_letter_code
_entity_poly.pdbx_strand_id
1 'polypeptide(L)'
;MARGEKKIPLDELVTSLHLREDEEEDIVLEEDPVELAADARWMALARVCTTKTFSHGGLFGDMRSAWNPAKEVQFRPIQDNLFSVQFNCLADWE
;
A
#
# COMPACT_ATOMS: atom_id res chain seq x y z
N MET A 1 28.62 -6.45 -32.82
CA MET A 1 29.19 -6.62 -31.47
C MET A 1 28.13 -6.23 -30.46
N ALA A 2 27.48 -7.19 -29.81
CA ALA A 2 26.45 -6.92 -28.81
C ALA A 2 27.14 -6.58 -27.49
N ARG A 3 26.90 -5.37 -26.98
CA ARG A 3 27.42 -4.90 -25.69
C ARG A 3 26.62 -5.63 -24.61
N GLY A 4 27.18 -6.67 -24.02
CA GLY A 4 26.57 -7.35 -22.88
C GLY A 4 26.46 -6.37 -21.72
N GLU A 5 25.24 -6.01 -21.35
CA GLU A 5 24.98 -5.23 -20.13
C GLU A 5 25.43 -6.06 -18.93
N LYS A 6 26.47 -5.60 -18.23
CA LYS A 6 26.88 -6.20 -16.98
C LYS A 6 25.84 -5.86 -15.92
N LYS A 7 25.21 -6.87 -15.34
CA LYS A 7 24.27 -6.71 -14.24
C LYS A 7 25.05 -6.32 -12.99
N ILE A 8 24.92 -5.07 -12.57
CA ILE A 8 25.54 -4.57 -11.33
C ILE A 8 24.80 -5.22 -10.15
N PRO A 9 25.49 -5.79 -9.16
CA PRO A 9 24.87 -6.35 -7.98
C PRO A 9 24.11 -5.27 -7.19
N LEU A 10 22.95 -5.63 -6.63
CA LEU A 10 22.07 -4.70 -5.92
C LEU A 10 22.79 -3.97 -4.78
N ASP A 11 23.68 -4.67 -4.08
CA ASP A 11 24.45 -4.14 -2.95
C ASP A 11 25.35 -2.95 -3.36
N GLU A 12 25.94 -3.03 -4.57
CA GLU A 12 26.77 -1.97 -5.14
C GLU A 12 25.92 -0.76 -5.55
N LEU A 13 24.72 -1.00 -6.08
CA LEU A 13 23.77 0.07 -6.42
C LEU A 13 23.28 0.81 -5.18
N VAL A 14 22.92 0.10 -4.11
CA VAL A 14 22.49 0.70 -2.84
C VAL A 14 23.61 1.53 -2.22
N THR A 15 24.86 1.05 -2.27
CA THR A 15 26.02 1.78 -1.75
C THR A 15 26.30 3.08 -2.51
N SER A 16 25.88 3.18 -3.79
CA SER A 16 26.08 4.38 -4.60
C SER A 16 25.03 5.49 -4.37
N LEU A 17 23.97 5.22 -3.62
CA LEU A 17 22.93 6.20 -3.33
C LEU A 17 23.44 7.24 -2.33
N HIS A 18 23.40 8.50 -2.72
CA HIS A 18 23.67 9.65 -1.86
C HIS A 18 22.41 10.50 -1.79
N LEU A 19 22.09 11.01 -0.61
CA LEU A 19 21.03 12.00 -0.46
C LEU A 19 21.45 13.27 -1.21
N ARG A 20 20.48 13.91 -1.84
CA ARG A 20 20.66 15.25 -2.40
C ARG A 20 20.65 16.26 -1.25
N GLU A 21 21.28 17.42 -1.44
CA GLU A 21 21.33 18.47 -0.41
C GLU A 21 19.92 18.87 0.10
N ASP A 22 18.90 18.84 -0.78
CA ASP A 22 17.50 19.09 -0.43
C ASP A 22 16.82 17.96 0.35
N GLU A 23 17.39 16.75 0.33
CA GLU A 23 16.91 15.58 1.08
C GLU A 23 17.59 15.44 2.45
N GLU A 24 18.65 16.22 2.71
CA GLU A 24 19.30 16.30 4.02
C GLU A 24 18.56 17.28 4.97
N GLU A 25 17.68 18.12 4.43
CA GLU A 25 16.88 19.06 5.22
C GLU A 25 15.73 18.35 5.96
N ASP A 26 15.53 18.70 7.23
CA ASP A 26 14.42 18.19 8.02
C ASP A 26 13.07 18.67 7.45
N ILE A 27 12.18 17.72 7.15
CA ILE A 27 10.81 18.03 6.73
C ILE A 27 10.01 18.43 7.98
N VAL A 28 9.75 19.72 8.14
CA VAL A 28 8.85 20.23 9.17
C VAL A 28 7.41 20.06 8.70
N LEU A 29 6.69 19.12 9.30
CA LEU A 29 5.25 18.96 9.10
C LEU A 29 4.50 20.08 9.83
N GLU A 30 3.50 20.66 9.18
CA GLU A 30 2.66 21.72 9.78
C GLU A 30 1.78 21.17 10.92
N GLU A 31 1.47 19.88 10.88
CA GLU A 31 0.62 19.17 11.84
C GLU A 31 1.45 18.13 12.61
N ASP A 32 1.05 17.84 13.85
CA ASP A 32 1.71 16.83 14.67
C ASP A 32 1.56 15.44 13.99
N PRO A 33 2.67 14.73 13.70
CA PRO A 33 2.61 13.42 13.05
C PRO A 33 1.79 12.38 13.81
N VAL A 34 1.61 12.53 15.12
CA VAL A 34 0.74 11.68 15.95
C VAL A 34 -0.74 11.99 15.70
N GLU A 35 -1.09 13.27 15.51
CA GLU A 35 -2.44 13.67 15.14
C GLU A 35 -2.77 13.24 13.70
N LEU A 36 -1.84 13.44 12.77
CA LEU A 36 -1.92 12.92 11.39
C LEU A 36 -2.10 11.41 11.36
N ALA A 37 -1.35 10.66 12.18
CA ALA A 37 -1.45 9.20 12.24
C ALA A 37 -2.79 8.72 12.84
N ALA A 38 -3.38 9.48 13.76
CA ALA A 38 -4.69 9.18 14.32
C ALA A 38 -5.82 9.30 13.28
N ASP A 39 -5.67 10.23 12.33
CA ASP A 39 -6.67 10.51 11.29
C ASP A 39 -6.36 9.89 9.92
N ALA A 40 -5.17 9.31 9.73
CA ALA A 40 -4.75 8.74 8.46
C ALA A 40 -5.57 7.48 8.10
N ARG A 41 -6.70 7.71 7.42
CA ARG A 41 -7.52 6.69 6.75
C ARG A 41 -7.11 6.61 5.29
N TRP A 42 -6.47 5.52 4.91
CA TRP A 42 -6.19 5.25 3.51
C TRP A 42 -7.45 4.77 2.82
N MET A 43 -7.68 5.26 1.60
CA MET A 43 -8.74 4.78 0.73
C MET A 43 -8.13 4.28 -0.57
N ALA A 44 -8.44 3.04 -0.92
CA ALA A 44 -8.04 2.43 -2.18
C ALA A 44 -9.27 2.05 -3.01
N LEU A 45 -9.14 2.11 -4.33
CA LEU A 45 -10.08 1.49 -5.25
C LEU A 45 -9.50 0.15 -5.69
N ALA A 46 -10.28 -0.90 -5.53
CA ALA A 46 -9.88 -2.26 -5.89
C ALA A 46 -10.88 -2.86 -6.87
N ARG A 47 -10.33 -3.53 -7.90
CA ARG A 47 -11.09 -4.22 -8.93
C ARG A 47 -10.74 -5.71 -8.92
N VAL A 48 -11.75 -6.57 -8.96
CA VAL A 48 -11.53 -8.02 -9.10
C VAL A 48 -11.47 -8.38 -10.57
N CYS A 49 -10.32 -8.89 -10.98
CA CYS A 49 -10.09 -9.37 -12.33
C CYS A 49 -10.43 -10.86 -12.43
N THR A 50 -11.72 -11.19 -12.45
CA THR A 50 -12.22 -12.57 -12.62
C THR A 50 -13.37 -12.62 -13.60
N THR A 51 -13.50 -13.75 -14.30
CA THR A 51 -14.66 -14.08 -15.14
C THR A 51 -15.71 -14.91 -14.40
N LYS A 52 -15.38 -15.37 -13.18
CA LYS A 52 -16.29 -16.17 -12.34
C LYS A 52 -17.24 -15.27 -11.56
N THR A 53 -18.46 -15.73 -11.35
CA THR A 53 -19.39 -15.09 -10.41
C THR A 53 -18.90 -15.30 -8.98
N PHE A 54 -19.07 -14.30 -8.14
CA PHE A 54 -18.73 -14.35 -6.72
C PHE A 54 -19.75 -13.56 -5.90
N SER A 55 -19.81 -13.83 -4.60
CA SER A 55 -20.56 -12.98 -3.67
C SER A 55 -19.63 -11.96 -3.03
N HIS A 56 -20.07 -10.70 -2.90
CA HIS A 56 -19.28 -9.68 -2.21
C HIS A 56 -18.96 -10.07 -0.77
N GLY A 57 -19.92 -10.64 -0.05
CA GLY A 57 -19.73 -11.09 1.34
C GLY A 57 -18.65 -12.17 1.48
N GLY A 58 -18.65 -13.16 0.57
CA GLY A 58 -17.61 -14.20 0.54
C GLY A 58 -16.24 -13.62 0.25
N LEU A 59 -16.14 -12.80 -0.81
CA LEU A 59 -14.90 -12.12 -1.16
C LEU A 59 -14.34 -11.26 -0.02
N PHE A 60 -15.17 -10.45 0.64
CA PHE A 60 -14.71 -9.61 1.75
C PHE A 60 -14.31 -10.44 2.98
N GLY A 61 -14.97 -11.59 3.20
CA GLY A 61 -14.55 -12.57 4.21
C GLY A 61 -13.17 -13.14 3.91
N ASP A 62 -12.96 -13.61 2.69
CA ASP A 62 -11.69 -14.17 2.23
C ASP A 62 -10.56 -13.13 2.31
N MET A 63 -10.82 -11.88 1.89
CA MET A 63 -9.83 -10.80 1.96
C MET A 63 -9.45 -10.47 3.40
N ARG A 64 -10.42 -10.36 4.32
CA ARG A 64 -10.13 -10.15 5.75
C ARG A 64 -9.33 -11.32 6.33
N SER A 65 -9.67 -12.56 6.00
CA SER A 65 -8.93 -13.72 6.48
C SER A 65 -7.51 -13.78 5.91
N ALA A 66 -7.31 -13.40 4.65
CA ALA A 66 -6.02 -13.45 3.98
C ALA A 66 -5.06 -12.34 4.45
N TRP A 67 -5.61 -11.15 4.71
CA TRP A 67 -4.82 -10.00 5.16
C TRP A 67 -4.65 -9.95 6.68
N ASN A 68 -5.48 -10.68 7.43
CA ASN A 68 -5.50 -10.72 8.89
C ASN A 68 -5.36 -9.31 9.52
N PRO A 69 -6.25 -8.36 9.18
CA PRO A 69 -5.99 -6.99 9.55
C PRO A 69 -6.21 -6.76 11.05
N ALA A 70 -5.30 -6.04 11.70
CA ALA A 70 -5.40 -5.77 13.15
C ALA A 70 -6.58 -4.84 13.48
N LYS A 71 -7.00 -4.00 12.54
CA LYS A 71 -8.19 -3.14 12.64
C LYS A 71 -9.20 -3.47 11.56
N GLU A 72 -10.43 -3.00 11.77
CA GLU A 72 -11.52 -3.23 10.83
C GLU A 72 -11.23 -2.54 9.47
N VAL A 73 -11.32 -3.33 8.40
CA VAL A 73 -11.28 -2.84 7.01
C VAL A 73 -12.70 -2.65 6.51
N GLN A 74 -13.03 -1.45 6.04
CA GLN A 74 -14.34 -1.14 5.47
C GLN A 74 -14.33 -1.34 3.96
N PHE A 75 -15.21 -2.21 3.47
CA PHE A 75 -15.44 -2.44 2.05
C PHE A 75 -16.77 -1.82 1.64
N ARG A 76 -16.79 -1.09 0.52
CA ARG A 76 -18.04 -0.65 -0.12
C ARG A 76 -18.06 -1.04 -1.59
N PRO A 77 -19.07 -1.80 -2.04
CA PRO A 77 -19.23 -2.12 -3.45
C PRO A 77 -19.66 -0.84 -4.20
N ILE A 78 -18.98 -0.57 -5.32
CA ILE A 78 -19.34 0.49 -6.27
C ILE A 78 -20.02 -0.14 -7.49
N GLN A 79 -19.50 -1.28 -7.94
CA GLN A 79 -20.03 -2.13 -9.00
C GLN A 79 -19.77 -3.60 -8.65
N ASP A 80 -20.25 -4.54 -9.46
CA ASP A 80 -20.08 -5.99 -9.24
C ASP A 80 -18.62 -6.37 -8.95
N ASN A 81 -17.66 -5.80 -9.69
CA ASN A 81 -16.24 -6.10 -9.55
C ASN A 81 -15.37 -4.90 -9.12
N LEU A 82 -15.96 -3.80 -8.65
CA LEU A 82 -15.23 -2.59 -8.26
C LEU A 82 -15.69 -2.13 -6.87
N PHE A 83 -14.76 -1.86 -5.97
CA PHE A 83 -15.05 -1.48 -4.60
C PHE A 83 -14.04 -0.48 -4.04
N SER A 84 -14.49 0.34 -3.10
CA SER A 84 -13.61 1.13 -2.25
C SER A 84 -13.26 0.33 -0.99
N VAL A 85 -11.98 0.39 -0.62
CA VAL A 85 -11.44 -0.22 0.61
C VAL A 85 -10.88 0.91 1.46
N GLN A 86 -11.31 0.99 2.72
CA GLN A 86 -10.76 1.94 3.69
C GLN A 86 -10.08 1.17 4.83
N PHE A 87 -8.85 1.55 5.15
CA PHE A 87 -8.01 0.95 6.20
C PHE A 87 -7.24 2.05 6.94
N ASN A 88 -6.76 1.76 8.14
CA ASN A 88 -6.04 2.76 8.93
C ASN A 88 -4.55 2.68 8.61
N CYS A 89 -3.88 3.83 8.60
CA CYS A 89 -2.44 3.91 8.46
C CYS A 89 -1.79 3.31 9.70
N LEU A 90 -0.87 2.37 9.51
CA LEU A 90 0.04 1.78 10.51
C LEU A 90 -0.51 0.63 11.38
N ALA A 91 0.26 -0.46 11.38
CA ALA A 91 0.13 -1.65 12.22
C ALA A 91 -1.14 -2.50 12.01
N ASP A 92 -1.74 -2.44 10.82
CA ASP A 92 -2.92 -3.24 10.47
C ASP A 92 -2.56 -4.67 10.01
N TRP A 93 -1.33 -5.15 10.16
CA TRP A 93 -0.95 -6.54 9.87
C TRP A 93 -0.20 -7.17 11.05
N GLU A 94 -0.52 -8.42 11.41
CA GLU A 94 0.33 -9.29 12.26
C GLU A 94 1.19 -10.23 11.41
#